data_AF-A0A0J6CKJ0-F1
#
_entry.id   AF-A0A0J6CKJ0-F1
#
_cell.length_a   1.000
_cell.length_b   1.000
_cell.length_c   1.000
_cell.angle_alpha   90.00
_cell.angle_beta   90.00
_cell.angle_gamma   90.00
#
_symmetry.space_group_name_H-M   'P 1'
#
loop_
_entity.id
_entity.type
_entity.pdbx_description
1 polymer ?
#
loop_
_entity_poly.entity_id
_entity_poly.type
_entity_poly.pdbx_seq_one_letter_code
_entity_poly.pdbx_strand_id
1 'polypeptide(L)'
;MGVFDDLLYPDNKNRGNRASELGNDCAIITHELVEKKQTIDLLLQGANEAIKEAYQNIGQSAIPVKEVDIGNGEWITFVAEGLGSVVTYYGVTTALETAAKSFLLSEGRIGEAAFASLVGLPKWFNVGKVMGGIAAVVAVEMLIDAGMGAENRSNLRDAIHSLIPPRVTLKKSAMINEVVCISLQSAINAYDAVKNVPGLTPEQLDNILQNIIDQHKAKVDDITDDSAKAALQELDSSRGSWTNEDS
;
A
#
# COMPACT_ATOMS: atom_id res chain seq x y z
N MET A 1 -12.88 29.32 -20.07
CA MET A 1 -14.16 29.30 -19.34
C MET A 1 -14.92 30.58 -19.64
N GLY A 2 -16.18 30.48 -20.08
CA GLY A 2 -17.04 31.63 -20.31
C GLY A 2 -17.73 32.06 -19.01
N VAL A 3 -17.88 33.37 -18.81
CA VAL A 3 -18.46 34.00 -17.60
C VAL A 3 -19.86 33.44 -17.24
N PHE A 4 -20.61 32.94 -18.23
CA PHE A 4 -21.94 32.37 -18.02
C PHE A 4 -21.92 30.92 -17.48
N ASP A 5 -20.89 30.14 -17.78
CA ASP A 5 -20.77 28.76 -17.29
C ASP A 5 -20.37 28.73 -15.81
N ASP A 6 -19.47 29.63 -15.40
CA ASP A 6 -19.10 29.82 -13.99
C ASP A 6 -20.30 30.30 -13.16
N LEU A 7 -21.28 30.98 -13.80
CA LEU A 7 -22.48 31.46 -13.14
C LEU A 7 -23.52 30.33 -12.92
N LEU A 8 -23.63 29.39 -13.86
CA LEU A 8 -24.60 28.29 -13.80
C LEU A 8 -24.06 27.04 -13.11
N TYR A 9 -22.73 26.84 -13.14
CA TYR A 9 -22.05 25.68 -12.57
C TYR A 9 -20.77 26.08 -11.81
N PRO A 10 -20.88 26.94 -10.78
CA PRO A 10 -19.73 27.53 -10.08
C PRO A 10 -18.77 26.51 -9.46
N ASP A 11 -19.31 25.35 -9.06
CA ASP A 11 -18.54 24.29 -8.41
C ASP A 11 -17.82 23.35 -9.39
N ASN A 12 -18.00 23.46 -10.71
CA ASN A 12 -17.32 22.55 -11.64
C ASN A 12 -15.80 22.65 -11.55
N LYS A 13 -15.27 23.84 -11.29
CA LYS A 13 -13.84 24.01 -11.01
C LYS A 13 -13.40 23.25 -9.76
N ASN A 14 -14.19 23.33 -8.68
CA ASN A 14 -13.92 22.61 -7.45
C ASN A 14 -13.99 21.09 -7.64
N ARG A 15 -14.98 20.60 -8.39
CA ARG A 15 -15.11 19.17 -8.74
C ARG A 15 -13.93 18.68 -9.57
N GLY A 16 -13.51 19.45 -10.59
CA GLY A 16 -12.34 19.13 -11.42
C GLY A 16 -11.07 19.05 -10.59
N ASN A 17 -10.85 20.02 -9.69
CA ASN A 17 -9.73 20.00 -8.76
C ASN A 17 -9.79 18.79 -7.83
N ARG A 18 -10.97 18.47 -7.26
CA ARG A 18 -11.13 17.31 -6.37
C ARG A 18 -10.90 15.98 -7.08
N ALA A 19 -11.44 15.80 -8.29
CA ALA A 19 -11.19 14.60 -9.09
C ALA A 19 -9.70 14.43 -9.43
N SER A 20 -9.02 15.52 -9.82
CA SER A 20 -7.57 15.51 -10.04
C SER A 20 -6.79 15.17 -8.77
N GLU A 21 -7.17 15.76 -7.64
CA GLU A 21 -6.58 15.51 -6.33
C GLU A 21 -6.73 14.04 -5.90
N LEU A 22 -7.93 13.47 -6.00
CA LEU A 22 -8.18 12.05 -5.71
C LEU A 22 -7.38 11.12 -6.63
N GLY A 23 -7.27 11.47 -7.92
CA GLY A 23 -6.45 10.74 -8.87
C GLY A 23 -4.96 10.77 -8.51
N ASN A 24 -4.44 11.94 -8.15
CA ASN A 24 -3.06 12.10 -7.69
C ASN A 24 -2.79 11.30 -6.42
N ASP A 25 -3.72 11.28 -5.46
CA ASP A 25 -3.58 10.47 -4.25
C ASP A 25 -3.44 8.98 -4.57
N CYS A 26 -4.28 8.45 -5.48
CA CYS A 26 -4.17 7.06 -5.92
C CYS A 26 -2.77 6.77 -6.51
N ALA A 27 -2.22 7.68 -7.32
CA ALA A 27 -0.88 7.50 -7.87
C ALA A 27 0.23 7.60 -6.81
N ILE A 28 0.14 8.55 -5.88
CA ILE A 28 1.10 8.72 -4.78
C ILE A 28 1.11 7.48 -3.89
N ILE A 29 -0.05 6.98 -3.48
CA ILE A 29 -0.14 5.77 -2.64
C ILE A 29 0.35 4.54 -3.42
N THR A 30 0.09 4.48 -4.73
CA THR A 30 0.65 3.42 -5.59
C THR A 30 2.17 3.47 -5.59
N HIS A 31 2.77 4.67 -5.64
CA HIS A 31 4.22 4.82 -5.54
C HIS A 31 4.75 4.41 -4.16
N GLU A 32 4.08 4.81 -3.07
CA GLU A 32 4.41 4.35 -1.70
C GLU A 32 4.44 2.82 -1.63
N LEU A 33 3.48 2.13 -2.27
CA LEU A 33 3.43 0.67 -2.32
C LEU A 33 4.62 0.04 -3.07
N VAL A 34 5.17 0.71 -4.09
CA VAL A 34 6.41 0.30 -4.76
C VAL A 34 7.58 0.33 -3.77
N GLU A 35 7.71 1.41 -3.00
CA GLU A 35 8.76 1.57 -2.01
C GLU A 35 8.61 0.56 -0.86
N LYS A 36 7.37 0.28 -0.42
CA LYS A 36 7.10 -0.76 0.59
C LYS A 36 7.53 -2.13 0.09
N LYS A 37 7.25 -2.49 -1.17
CA LYS A 37 7.70 -3.76 -1.75
C LYS A 37 9.22 -3.91 -1.61
N GLN A 38 9.98 -2.92 -2.08
CA GLN A 38 11.43 -2.93 -2.04
C GLN A 38 11.97 -2.97 -0.61
N THR A 39 11.34 -2.22 0.29
CA THR A 39 11.71 -2.18 1.72
C THR A 39 11.49 -3.54 2.39
N ILE A 40 10.35 -4.19 2.12
CA ILE A 40 10.02 -5.51 2.66
C ILE A 40 11.01 -6.56 2.17
N ASP A 41 11.43 -6.53 0.90
CA ASP A 41 12.48 -7.45 0.40
C ASP A 41 13.77 -7.34 1.21
N LEU A 42 14.23 -6.11 1.47
CA LEU A 42 15.44 -5.86 2.27
C LEU A 42 15.26 -6.29 3.73
N LEU A 43 14.11 -5.99 4.32
CA LEU A 43 13.81 -6.35 5.70
C LEU A 43 13.67 -7.86 5.89
N LEU A 44 13.11 -8.58 4.91
CA LEU A 44 13.07 -10.05 4.93
C LEU A 44 14.46 -10.65 4.91
N GLN A 45 15.36 -10.13 4.06
CA GLN A 45 16.76 -10.57 4.03
C GLN A 45 17.43 -10.34 5.38
N GLY A 46 17.34 -9.12 5.92
CA GLY A 46 17.93 -8.79 7.22
C GLY A 46 17.34 -9.62 8.37
N ALA A 47 16.02 -9.83 8.38
CA ALA A 47 15.38 -10.61 9.44
C ALA A 47 15.76 -12.10 9.36
N ASN A 48 15.85 -12.67 8.15
CA ASN A 48 16.33 -14.04 7.97
C ASN A 48 17.77 -14.21 8.48
N GLU A 49 18.65 -13.24 8.19
CA GLU A 49 20.04 -13.25 8.64
C GLU A 49 20.14 -13.12 10.17
N ALA A 50 19.47 -12.14 10.77
CA ALA A 50 19.48 -11.93 12.21
C ALA A 50 18.97 -13.14 13.00
N ILE A 51 17.88 -13.76 12.53
CA ILE A 51 17.33 -14.98 13.12
C ILE A 51 18.33 -16.14 12.98
N LYS A 52 18.87 -16.34 11.79
CA LYS A 52 19.85 -17.40 11.54
C LYS A 52 21.07 -17.27 12.46
N GLU A 53 21.65 -16.08 12.58
CA GLU A 53 22.79 -15.81 13.44
C GLU A 53 22.50 -16.13 14.91
N ALA A 54 21.36 -15.71 15.42
CA ALA A 54 21.00 -15.96 16.82
C ALA A 54 20.87 -17.45 17.15
N TYR A 55 20.26 -18.26 16.28
CA TYR A 55 20.17 -19.72 16.50
C TYR A 55 21.54 -20.39 16.38
N GLN A 56 22.39 -19.95 15.45
CA GLN A 56 23.75 -20.47 15.32
C GLN A 56 24.60 -20.17 16.56
N ASN A 57 24.48 -18.99 17.14
CA ASN A 57 25.24 -18.58 18.32
C ASN A 57 24.90 -19.37 19.59
N ILE A 58 23.68 -19.93 19.68
CA ILE A 58 23.29 -20.84 20.77
C ILE A 58 23.57 -22.32 20.44
N GLY A 59 24.34 -22.59 19.38
CA GLY A 59 24.74 -23.93 18.98
C GLY A 59 23.64 -24.77 18.31
N GLN A 60 22.55 -24.14 17.88
CA GLN A 60 21.49 -24.81 17.12
C GLN A 60 21.76 -24.78 15.62
N SER A 61 21.20 -25.74 14.89
CA SER A 61 21.14 -25.66 13.43
C SER A 61 20.35 -24.43 13.00
N ALA A 62 20.79 -23.79 11.91
CA ALA A 62 20.07 -22.66 11.32
C ALA A 62 18.59 -23.01 11.07
N ILE A 63 17.70 -22.07 11.38
CA ILE A 63 16.27 -22.23 11.05
C ILE A 63 16.15 -22.38 9.51
N PRO A 64 15.32 -23.33 9.03
CA PRO A 64 15.02 -23.45 7.62
C PRO A 64 14.44 -22.16 7.06
N VAL A 65 15.04 -21.69 5.97
CA VAL A 65 14.47 -20.63 5.15
C VAL A 65 13.71 -21.29 4.01
N LYS A 66 12.41 -21.02 3.90
CA LYS A 66 11.52 -21.64 2.92
C LYS A 66 11.14 -20.62 1.85
N GLU A 67 10.98 -21.10 0.63
CA GLU A 67 10.36 -20.33 -0.43
C GLU A 67 8.86 -20.17 -0.13
N VAL A 68 8.36 -18.94 -0.21
CA VAL A 68 6.97 -18.58 0.07
C VAL A 68 6.48 -17.63 -1.02
N ASP A 69 5.30 -17.93 -1.56
CA ASP A 69 4.55 -17.00 -2.38
C ASP A 69 3.73 -16.08 -1.47
N ILE A 70 4.07 -14.80 -1.48
CA ILE A 70 3.47 -13.77 -0.63
C ILE A 70 2.66 -12.74 -1.43
N GLY A 71 2.55 -12.92 -2.75
CA GLY A 71 1.91 -11.97 -3.67
C GLY A 71 1.00 -12.63 -4.69
N ASN A 72 0.43 -13.81 -4.36
CA ASN A 72 -0.46 -14.59 -5.24
C ASN A 72 0.13 -14.86 -6.63
N GLY A 73 1.40 -15.27 -6.66
CA GLY A 73 2.16 -15.63 -7.85
C GLY A 73 3.08 -14.51 -8.36
N GLU A 74 2.88 -13.28 -7.89
CA GLU A 74 3.65 -12.12 -8.35
C GLU A 74 4.89 -11.84 -7.49
N TRP A 75 4.98 -12.46 -6.31
CA TRP A 75 6.06 -12.24 -5.37
C TRP A 75 6.41 -13.51 -4.60
N ILE A 76 7.48 -14.17 -5.06
CA ILE A 76 8.08 -15.33 -4.42
C ILE A 76 9.34 -14.86 -3.70
N THR A 77 9.49 -15.22 -2.43
CA THR A 77 10.66 -14.87 -1.62
C THR A 77 11.01 -15.96 -0.63
N PHE A 78 12.13 -15.81 0.05
CA PHE A 78 12.64 -16.74 1.04
C PHE A 78 12.43 -16.19 2.44
N VAL A 79 11.81 -16.98 3.33
CA VAL A 79 11.44 -16.55 4.69
C VAL A 79 11.81 -17.64 5.69
N ALA A 80 12.46 -17.25 6.80
CA ALA A 80 12.69 -18.14 7.92
C ALA A 80 11.36 -18.70 8.43
N GLU A 81 11.28 -20.01 8.68
CA GLU A 81 10.02 -20.71 8.93
C GLU A 81 9.12 -20.05 9.99
N GLY A 82 9.70 -19.51 11.07
CA GLY A 82 8.94 -18.81 12.09
C GLY A 82 8.41 -17.42 11.67
N LEU A 83 9.03 -16.73 10.72
CA LEU A 83 8.55 -15.45 10.18
C LEU A 83 7.44 -15.59 9.13
N GLY A 84 7.19 -16.80 8.63
CA GLY A 84 6.19 -17.03 7.57
C GLY A 84 4.81 -16.46 7.91
N SER A 85 4.42 -16.44 9.19
CA SER A 85 3.15 -15.86 9.64
C SER A 85 3.05 -14.35 9.45
N VAL A 86 4.17 -13.61 9.41
CA VAL A 86 4.16 -12.14 9.20
C VAL A 86 3.75 -11.77 7.78
N VAL A 87 3.99 -12.66 6.81
CA VAL A 87 3.74 -12.41 5.39
C VAL A 87 2.58 -13.22 4.81
N THR A 88 2.12 -14.25 5.52
CA THR A 88 0.99 -15.10 5.10
C THR A 88 -0.29 -14.90 5.92
N TYR A 89 -0.28 -14.01 6.92
CA TYR A 89 -1.47 -13.72 7.72
C TYR A 89 -2.61 -13.14 6.87
N TYR A 90 -3.84 -13.34 7.33
CA TYR A 90 -5.03 -12.86 6.64
C TYR A 90 -4.98 -11.33 6.46
N GLY A 91 -5.38 -10.84 5.28
CA GLY A 91 -5.30 -9.43 4.91
C GLY A 91 -3.91 -8.97 4.44
N VAL A 92 -2.82 -9.59 4.92
CA VAL A 92 -1.45 -9.25 4.51
C VAL A 92 -1.17 -9.67 3.07
N THR A 93 -1.57 -10.88 2.67
CA THR A 93 -1.31 -11.40 1.31
C THR A 93 -1.89 -10.51 0.22
N THR A 94 -3.11 -9.98 0.40
CA THR A 94 -3.71 -9.02 -0.54
C THR A 94 -2.98 -7.67 -0.57
N ALA A 95 -2.51 -7.19 0.58
CA ALA A 95 -1.73 -5.95 0.65
C ALA A 95 -0.36 -6.10 -0.04
N LEU A 96 0.30 -7.24 0.14
CA LEU A 96 1.56 -7.59 -0.52
C LEU A 96 1.36 -7.82 -2.02
N GLU A 97 0.27 -8.47 -2.46
CA GLU A 97 -0.09 -8.57 -3.88
C GLU A 97 -0.26 -7.17 -4.49
N THR A 98 -0.91 -6.25 -3.77
CA THR A 98 -1.07 -4.86 -4.22
C THR A 98 0.30 -4.20 -4.42
N ALA A 99 1.21 -4.33 -3.46
CA ALA A 99 2.58 -3.81 -3.57
C ALA A 99 3.38 -4.45 -4.70
N ALA A 100 3.27 -5.77 -4.88
CA ALA A 100 3.91 -6.49 -5.97
C ALA A 100 3.42 -5.98 -7.33
N LYS A 101 2.11 -5.86 -7.54
CA LYS A 101 1.56 -5.34 -8.81
C LYS A 101 1.86 -3.86 -9.01
N SER A 102 1.88 -3.04 -7.96
CA SER A 102 2.37 -1.65 -8.06
C SER A 102 3.81 -1.61 -8.55
N PHE A 103 4.69 -2.47 -7.99
CA PHE A 103 6.08 -2.59 -8.41
C PHE A 103 6.19 -3.05 -9.87
N LEU A 104 5.47 -4.11 -10.26
CA LEU A 104 5.46 -4.60 -11.65
C LEU A 104 4.94 -3.56 -12.65
N LEU A 105 3.94 -2.76 -12.26
CA LEU A 105 3.45 -1.63 -13.06
C LEU A 105 4.56 -0.58 -13.25
N SER A 106 5.27 -0.23 -12.16
CA SER A 106 6.41 0.70 -12.23
C SER A 106 7.54 0.19 -13.13
N GLU A 107 7.77 -1.12 -13.17
CA GLU A 107 8.72 -1.77 -14.08
C GLU A 107 8.17 -1.92 -15.51
N GLY A 108 6.86 -1.76 -15.72
CA GLY A 108 6.21 -1.90 -17.03
C GLY A 108 6.05 -3.35 -17.46
N ARG A 109 6.07 -4.26 -16.48
CA ARG A 109 5.89 -5.70 -16.66
C ARG A 109 4.42 -6.10 -16.69
N ILE A 110 3.54 -5.26 -16.17
CA ILE A 110 2.09 -5.35 -16.34
C ILE A 110 1.55 -4.04 -16.92
N GLY A 111 0.43 -4.12 -17.64
CA GLY A 111 -0.28 -2.94 -18.13
C GLY A 111 -1.18 -2.32 -17.07
N GLU A 112 -1.52 -1.04 -17.25
CA GLU A 112 -2.37 -0.27 -16.34
C GLU A 112 -3.73 -0.94 -16.08
N ALA A 113 -4.32 -1.59 -17.08
CA ALA A 113 -5.59 -2.31 -16.95
C ALA A 113 -5.53 -3.49 -15.95
N ALA A 114 -4.39 -4.20 -15.88
CA ALA A 114 -4.22 -5.32 -14.95
C ALA A 114 -4.15 -4.81 -13.51
N PHE A 115 -3.45 -3.69 -13.28
CA PHE A 115 -3.40 -3.03 -11.98
C PHE A 115 -4.76 -2.44 -11.60
N ALA A 116 -5.41 -1.74 -12.53
CA ALA A 116 -6.71 -1.11 -12.29
C ALA A 116 -7.78 -2.12 -11.86
N SER A 117 -7.78 -3.32 -12.44
CA SER A 117 -8.69 -4.39 -12.02
C SER A 117 -8.44 -4.89 -10.60
N LEU A 118 -7.20 -4.86 -10.10
CA LEU A 118 -6.88 -5.30 -8.75
C LEU A 118 -7.40 -4.30 -7.71
N VAL A 119 -7.11 -3.01 -7.93
CA VAL A 119 -7.40 -1.96 -6.94
C VAL A 119 -8.75 -1.29 -7.15
N GLY A 120 -9.46 -1.62 -8.23
CA GLY A 120 -10.77 -1.06 -8.58
C GLY A 120 -10.70 0.33 -9.23
N LEU A 121 -9.59 0.67 -9.89
CA LEU A 121 -9.48 1.94 -10.60
C LEU A 121 -10.39 1.95 -11.85
N PRO A 122 -11.02 3.09 -12.18
CA PRO A 122 -11.83 3.20 -13.38
C PRO A 122 -11.00 3.01 -14.66
N LYS A 123 -11.60 2.44 -15.71
CA LYS A 123 -10.90 2.21 -17.01
C LYS A 123 -10.40 3.48 -17.70
N TRP A 124 -11.01 4.62 -17.39
CA TRP A 124 -10.59 5.92 -17.93
C TRP A 124 -9.39 6.51 -17.18
N PHE A 125 -9.05 5.96 -16.01
CA PHE A 125 -7.95 6.42 -15.20
C PHE A 125 -6.65 5.75 -15.65
N ASN A 126 -5.66 6.57 -16.00
CA ASN A 126 -4.35 6.09 -16.44
C ASN A 126 -3.28 6.40 -15.39
N VAL A 127 -2.52 5.38 -15.04
CA VAL A 127 -1.39 5.46 -14.10
C VAL A 127 -0.11 5.41 -14.92
N GLY A 128 0.34 6.56 -15.38
CA GLY A 128 1.50 6.65 -16.27
C GLY A 128 2.84 6.62 -15.53
N LYS A 129 3.88 6.23 -16.25
CA LYS A 129 5.27 6.39 -15.79
C LYS A 129 5.76 7.80 -16.10
N VAL A 130 6.46 8.41 -15.16
CA VAL A 130 7.34 9.58 -15.40
C VAL A 130 8.76 9.21 -15.01
N MET A 131 9.76 9.89 -15.59
CA MET A 131 11.15 9.70 -15.18
C MET A 131 11.29 9.95 -13.67
N GLY A 132 11.46 8.87 -12.90
CA GLY A 132 11.58 8.90 -11.44
C GLY A 132 10.42 8.24 -10.67
N GLY A 133 9.33 7.80 -11.29
CA GLY A 133 8.25 7.12 -10.55
C GLY A 133 6.92 6.95 -11.29
N ILE A 134 5.87 6.63 -10.52
CA ILE A 134 4.47 6.56 -10.96
C ILE A 134 3.84 7.93 -10.78
N ALA A 135 3.21 8.50 -11.81
CA ALA A 135 2.32 9.65 -11.66
C ALA A 135 0.94 9.38 -12.26
N ALA A 136 -0.07 10.03 -11.70
CA ALA A 136 -1.36 10.06 -12.36
C ALA A 136 -1.20 10.87 -13.66
N VAL A 137 -1.45 10.24 -14.80
CA VAL A 137 -1.69 10.99 -16.03
C VAL A 137 -3.18 11.31 -16.00
N VAL A 138 -3.48 12.50 -15.51
CA VAL A 138 -4.83 12.94 -15.17
C VAL A 138 -5.68 13.03 -16.44
N ALA A 139 -6.35 11.93 -16.79
CA ALA A 139 -7.43 11.92 -17.79
C ALA A 139 -8.64 12.79 -17.38
N VAL A 140 -8.65 13.31 -16.14
CA VAL A 140 -9.66 14.25 -15.64
C VAL A 140 -9.61 15.59 -16.39
N GLU A 141 -8.45 16.02 -16.91
CA GLU A 141 -8.38 17.23 -17.75
C GLU A 141 -9.23 17.09 -19.03
N MET A 142 -9.31 15.88 -19.61
CA MET A 142 -10.18 15.62 -20.76
C MET A 142 -11.68 15.69 -20.41
N LEU A 143 -12.06 15.38 -19.17
CA LEU A 143 -13.46 15.55 -18.71
C LEU A 143 -13.83 17.03 -18.59
N ILE A 144 -12.85 17.89 -18.28
CA ILE A 144 -13.03 19.34 -18.16
C ILE A 144 -13.23 19.98 -19.55
N ASP A 145 -12.54 19.49 -20.58
CA ASP A 145 -12.60 20.04 -21.95
C ASP A 145 -13.80 19.55 -22.78
N ALA A 146 -14.42 18.42 -22.43
CA ALA A 146 -15.42 17.74 -23.28
C ALA A 146 -16.87 18.23 -23.14
N GLY A 147 -17.20 19.19 -22.26
CA GLY A 147 -18.58 19.68 -22.16
C GLY A 147 -18.77 20.97 -21.36
N MET A 148 -19.63 21.86 -21.87
CA MET A 148 -20.18 22.97 -21.10
C MET A 148 -21.49 22.51 -20.41
N GLY A 149 -21.61 22.77 -19.10
CA GLY A 149 -22.88 22.63 -18.39
C GLY A 149 -23.09 21.36 -17.55
N ALA A 150 -24.33 20.88 -17.47
CA ALA A 150 -24.75 19.81 -16.57
C ALA A 150 -24.08 18.45 -16.83
N GLU A 151 -23.72 18.16 -18.08
CA GLU A 151 -23.01 16.93 -18.46
C GLU A 151 -21.61 16.88 -17.84
N ASN A 152 -20.88 18.00 -17.87
CA ASN A 152 -19.57 18.12 -17.22
C ASN A 152 -19.68 17.96 -15.69
N ARG A 153 -20.73 18.55 -15.09
CA ARG A 153 -21.02 18.32 -13.66
C ARG A 153 -21.22 16.82 -13.35
N SER A 154 -22.00 16.10 -14.15
CA SER A 154 -22.25 14.66 -13.93
C SER A 154 -20.95 13.87 -14.06
N ASN A 155 -20.20 14.10 -15.14
CA ASN A 155 -18.95 13.40 -15.41
C ASN A 155 -17.92 13.62 -14.28
N LEU A 156 -17.80 14.84 -13.76
CA LEU A 156 -16.89 15.14 -12.67
C LEU A 156 -17.33 14.49 -11.35
N ARG A 157 -18.63 14.43 -11.07
CA ARG A 157 -19.17 13.69 -9.92
C ARG A 157 -18.89 12.20 -10.02
N ASP A 158 -19.13 11.63 -11.19
CA ASP A 158 -18.86 10.22 -11.45
C ASP A 158 -17.36 9.92 -11.32
N ALA A 159 -16.50 10.85 -11.75
CA ALA A 159 -15.05 10.74 -11.53
C ALA A 159 -14.67 10.75 -10.05
N ILE A 160 -15.21 11.68 -9.25
CA ILE A 160 -14.99 11.74 -7.79
C ILE A 160 -15.42 10.42 -7.14
N HIS A 161 -16.67 10.01 -7.34
CA HIS A 161 -17.20 8.81 -6.70
C HIS A 161 -16.46 7.53 -7.11
N SER A 162 -16.00 7.45 -8.35
CA SER A 162 -15.30 6.25 -8.84
C SER A 162 -13.82 6.20 -8.42
N LEU A 163 -13.22 7.31 -7.97
CA LEU A 163 -11.86 7.35 -7.43
C LEU A 163 -11.80 7.11 -5.92
N ILE A 164 -12.88 7.30 -5.18
CA ILE A 164 -12.90 7.11 -3.72
C ILE A 164 -12.65 5.65 -3.31
N PRO A 165 -13.37 4.63 -3.83
CA PRO A 165 -13.12 3.24 -3.47
C PRO A 165 -11.67 2.77 -3.71
N PRO A 166 -11.05 2.97 -4.90
CA PRO A 166 -9.67 2.55 -5.09
C PRO A 166 -8.68 3.30 -4.19
N ARG A 167 -8.92 4.57 -3.88
CA ARG A 167 -8.10 5.34 -2.92
C ARG A 167 -8.11 4.69 -1.53
N VAL A 168 -9.27 4.24 -1.06
CA VAL A 168 -9.42 3.53 0.23
C VAL A 168 -8.69 2.19 0.19
N THR A 169 -8.89 1.40 -0.88
CA THR A 169 -8.21 0.10 -1.06
C THR A 169 -6.69 0.25 -1.03
N LEU A 170 -6.16 1.19 -1.82
CA LEU A 170 -4.72 1.47 -1.88
C LEU A 170 -4.18 1.89 -0.51
N LYS A 171 -4.88 2.80 0.19
CA LYS A 171 -4.44 3.28 1.49
C LYS A 171 -4.42 2.17 2.53
N LYS A 172 -5.44 1.32 2.54
CA LYS A 172 -5.49 0.15 3.43
C LYS A 172 -4.30 -0.79 3.18
N SER A 173 -4.02 -1.12 1.92
CA SER A 173 -2.86 -1.94 1.57
C SER A 173 -1.54 -1.30 2.02
N ALA A 174 -1.39 0.03 1.86
CA ALA A 174 -0.20 0.75 2.31
C ALA A 174 -0.02 0.68 3.84
N MET A 175 -1.10 0.85 4.60
CA MET A 175 -1.08 0.75 6.07
C MET A 175 -0.71 -0.67 6.54
N ILE A 176 -1.25 -1.71 5.91
CA ILE A 176 -0.92 -3.10 6.25
C ILE A 176 0.55 -3.39 5.93
N ASN A 177 1.03 -2.98 4.76
CA ASN A 177 2.44 -3.16 4.37
C ASN A 177 3.40 -2.41 5.30
N GLU A 178 2.99 -1.26 5.85
CA GLU A 178 3.76 -0.58 6.89
C GLU A 178 3.87 -1.41 8.18
N VAL A 179 2.79 -2.06 8.60
CA VAL A 179 2.84 -3.00 9.75
C VAL A 179 3.77 -4.18 9.48
N VAL A 180 3.80 -4.70 8.25
CA VAL A 180 4.76 -5.73 7.83
C VAL A 180 6.20 -5.21 7.99
N CYS A 181 6.52 -4.03 7.44
CA CYS A 181 7.83 -3.40 7.60
C CYS A 181 8.24 -3.28 9.07
N ILE A 182 7.36 -2.71 9.91
CA ILE A 182 7.61 -2.52 11.34
C ILE A 182 7.87 -3.87 12.03
N SER A 183 7.11 -4.91 11.67
CA SER A 183 7.23 -6.24 12.29
C SER A 183 8.55 -6.91 11.93
N LEU A 184 8.96 -6.84 10.65
CA LEU A 184 10.24 -7.36 10.20
C LEU A 184 11.42 -6.60 10.82
N GLN A 185 11.35 -5.27 10.89
CA GLN A 185 12.36 -4.48 11.59
C GLN A 185 12.43 -4.80 13.08
N SER A 186 11.29 -5.07 13.71
CA SER A 186 11.23 -5.49 15.12
C SER A 186 11.90 -6.86 15.31
N ALA A 187 11.74 -7.79 14.36
CA ALA A 187 12.45 -9.06 14.38
C ALA A 187 13.96 -8.85 14.27
N ILE A 188 14.44 -8.05 13.30
CA ILE A 188 15.87 -7.72 13.18
C ILE A 188 16.41 -7.20 14.51
N ASN A 189 15.78 -6.15 15.05
CA ASN A 189 16.26 -5.48 16.26
C ASN A 189 16.25 -6.42 17.48
N ALA A 190 15.20 -7.22 17.65
CA ALA A 190 15.07 -8.13 18.78
C ALA A 190 16.13 -9.24 18.74
N TYR A 191 16.35 -9.83 17.57
CA TYR A 191 17.34 -10.89 17.39
C TYR A 191 18.77 -10.37 17.48
N ASP A 192 19.06 -9.19 16.91
CA ASP A 192 20.37 -8.54 17.04
C ASP A 192 20.71 -8.17 18.49
N ALA A 193 19.71 -7.78 19.29
CA ALA A 193 19.91 -7.46 20.70
C ALA A 193 20.27 -8.69 21.55
N VAL A 194 19.78 -9.88 21.18
CA VAL A 194 19.95 -11.09 22.00
C VAL A 194 20.98 -12.07 21.47
N LYS A 195 21.42 -11.96 20.21
CA LYS A 195 22.28 -12.97 19.55
C LYS A 195 23.59 -13.30 20.25
N ASN A 196 24.08 -12.44 21.15
CA ASN A 196 25.31 -12.64 21.91
C ASN A 196 25.08 -12.81 23.43
N VAL A 197 23.82 -12.93 23.86
CA VAL A 197 23.49 -13.09 25.29
C VAL A 197 23.85 -14.50 25.75
N PRO A 198 24.74 -14.66 26.76
CA PRO A 198 25.10 -15.98 27.27
C PRO A 198 23.91 -16.69 27.91
N GLY A 199 23.78 -18.00 27.65
CA GLY A 199 22.74 -18.84 28.26
C GLY A 199 21.36 -18.69 27.63
N LEU A 200 21.24 -18.01 26.49
CA LEU A 200 20.00 -17.92 25.72
C LEU A 200 19.60 -19.32 25.19
N THR A 201 18.31 -19.63 25.31
CA THR A 201 17.73 -20.91 24.88
C THR A 201 16.91 -20.76 23.60
N PRO A 202 16.70 -21.85 22.83
CA PRO A 202 15.82 -21.81 21.66
C PRO A 202 14.40 -21.35 22.01
N GLU A 203 13.85 -21.81 23.13
CA GLU A 203 12.52 -21.42 23.61
C GLU A 203 12.40 -19.91 23.85
N GLN A 204 13.47 -19.25 24.33
CA GLN A 204 13.47 -17.80 24.49
C GLN A 204 13.46 -17.07 23.14
N LEU A 205 14.17 -17.59 22.14
CA LEU A 205 14.12 -17.05 20.77
C LEU A 205 12.74 -17.26 20.14
N ASP A 206 12.16 -18.45 20.30
CA ASP A 206 10.81 -18.76 19.81
C ASP A 206 9.77 -17.83 20.46
N ASN A 207 9.88 -17.56 21.76
CA ASN A 207 8.99 -16.64 22.48
C ASN A 207 9.12 -15.19 22.00
N ILE A 208 10.34 -14.73 21.66
CA ILE A 208 10.54 -13.40 21.06
C ILE A 208 9.78 -13.30 19.74
N LEU A 209 9.93 -14.32 18.89
CA LEU A 209 9.27 -14.36 17.59
C LEU A 209 7.76 -14.44 17.71
N GLN A 210 7.25 -15.27 18.61
CA GLN A 210 5.82 -15.40 18.85
C GLN A 210 5.20 -14.07 19.32
N ASN A 211 5.86 -13.35 20.22
CA ASN A 211 5.41 -12.02 20.65
C ASN A 211 5.33 -11.03 19.49
N ILE A 212 6.31 -11.05 18.57
CA ILE A 212 6.28 -10.20 17.37
C ILE A 212 5.11 -10.58 16.47
N ILE A 213 4.87 -11.87 16.25
CA ILE A 213 3.75 -12.37 15.43
C ILE A 213 2.40 -11.97 16.04
N ASP A 214 2.24 -12.09 17.36
CA ASP A 214 0.98 -11.77 18.02
C ASP A 214 0.69 -10.27 17.97
N GLN A 215 1.71 -9.42 18.18
CA GLN A 215 1.58 -7.98 17.99
C GLN A 215 1.31 -7.59 16.54
N HIS A 216 1.94 -8.28 15.59
CA HIS A 216 1.71 -8.08 14.17
C HIS A 216 0.25 -8.35 13.82
N LYS A 217 -0.29 -9.50 14.21
CA LYS A 217 -1.69 -9.88 13.95
C LYS A 217 -2.66 -8.85 14.53
N ALA A 218 -2.47 -8.46 15.79
CA ALA A 218 -3.31 -7.46 16.44
C ALA A 218 -3.32 -6.13 15.66
N LYS A 219 -2.15 -5.64 15.23
CA LYS A 219 -2.03 -4.40 14.45
C LYS A 219 -2.66 -4.52 13.06
N VAL A 220 -2.57 -5.68 12.41
CA VAL A 220 -3.21 -5.91 11.12
C VAL A 220 -4.74 -5.96 11.27
N ASP A 221 -5.24 -6.63 12.30
CA ASP A 221 -6.68 -6.75 12.58
C ASP A 221 -7.34 -5.39 12.89
N ASP A 222 -6.58 -4.45 13.47
CA ASP A 222 -7.03 -3.07 13.71
C ASP A 222 -7.17 -2.25 12.41
N ILE A 223 -6.58 -2.70 11.29
CA ILE A 223 -6.65 -1.98 10.01
C ILE A 223 -7.89 -2.40 9.23
N THR A 224 -8.85 -1.48 9.16
CA THR A 224 -10.13 -1.64 8.47
C THR A 224 -10.29 -0.62 7.33
N ASP A 225 -11.35 -0.76 6.55
CA ASP A 225 -11.72 0.25 5.56
C ASP A 225 -12.03 1.60 6.24
N ASP A 226 -12.59 1.57 7.44
CA ASP A 226 -12.94 2.79 8.17
C ASP A 226 -11.71 3.49 8.74
N SER A 227 -10.69 2.75 9.21
CA SER A 227 -9.41 3.38 9.57
C SER A 227 -8.69 3.97 8.36
N ALA A 228 -8.77 3.31 7.19
CA ALA A 228 -8.21 3.86 5.96
C ALA A 228 -8.95 5.13 5.51
N LYS A 229 -10.29 5.13 5.57
CA LYS A 229 -11.10 6.34 5.31
C LYS A 229 -10.77 7.47 6.29
N ALA A 230 -10.62 7.17 7.59
CA ALA A 230 -10.27 8.17 8.59
C ALA A 230 -8.91 8.82 8.30
N ALA A 231 -7.89 8.02 7.94
CA ALA A 231 -6.59 8.56 7.54
C ALA A 231 -6.67 9.44 6.28
N LEU A 232 -7.50 9.07 5.31
CA LEU A 232 -7.73 9.87 4.10
C LEU A 232 -8.51 11.16 4.38
N GLN A 233 -9.47 11.12 5.30
CA GLN A 233 -10.22 12.29 5.75
C GLN A 233 -9.33 13.28 6.51
N GLU A 234 -8.39 12.78 7.33
CA GLU A 234 -7.38 13.61 7.97
C GLU A 234 -6.48 14.28 6.94
N LEU A 235 -6.01 13.54 5.93
CA LEU A 235 -5.26 14.09 4.81
C LEU A 235 -6.06 15.20 4.10
N ASP A 236 -7.31 14.92 3.73
CA ASP A 236 -8.22 15.87 3.06
C ASP A 236 -8.43 17.14 3.89
N SER A 237 -8.63 16.98 5.21
CA SER A 237 -8.81 18.10 6.14
C SER A 237 -7.54 18.93 6.27
N SER A 238 -6.37 18.29 6.36
CA SER A 238 -5.09 18.97 6.55
C SER A 238 -4.69 19.85 5.36
N ARG A 239 -5.11 19.49 4.14
CA ARG A 239 -4.86 20.26 2.92
C ARG A 239 -6.00 21.21 2.52
N GLY A 240 -7.11 21.20 3.25
CA GLY A 240 -8.27 22.03 2.95
C GLY A 240 -9.01 21.61 1.67
N SER A 241 -9.09 20.30 1.40
CA SER A 241 -9.76 19.74 0.22
C SER A 241 -11.24 20.13 0.15
N TRP A 242 -11.75 20.27 -1.07
CA TRP A 242 -13.19 20.36 -1.31
C TRP A 242 -13.80 18.95 -1.34
N THR A 243 -14.65 18.61 -0.37
CA THR A 243 -15.17 17.24 -0.16
C THR A 243 -16.69 17.15 -0.26
N ASN A 244 -17.35 18.21 -0.73
CA ASN A 244 -18.82 18.35 -0.69
C ASN A 244 -19.57 17.28 -1.51
N GLU A 245 -18.89 16.55 -2.39
CA GLU A 245 -19.48 15.50 -3.23
C GLU A 245 -18.70 14.19 -3.14
N ASP A 246 -18.06 13.93 -1.99
CA ASP A 246 -17.42 12.64 -1.74
C ASP A 246 -18.43 11.52 -1.37
N SER A 247 -19.71 11.86 -1.18
CA SER A 247 -20.80 10.98 -0.75
C SER A 247 -21.85 10.72 -1.82
#